data_AF-A0A8T7C0X5-F1
#
_entry.id   AF-A0A8T7C0X5-F1
#
_cell.length_a   1.000
_cell.length_b   1.000
_cell.length_c   1.000
_cell.angle_alpha   90.00
_cell.angle_beta   90.00
_cell.angle_gamma   90.00
#
_symmetry.space_group_name_H-M   'P 1'
#
loop_
_entity.id
_entity.type
_entity.pdbx_description
1 polymer ?
#
loop_
_entity_poly.entity_id
_entity_poly.type
_entity_poly.pdbx_seq_one_letter_code
_entity_poly.pdbx_strand_id
1 'polypeptide(L)' 'MASPHINASAGAFAKTVLLPGDPLRATYLAETFLDNVERVTDVRNIFGYTGDYEGTRVSVMA' A
#
# COMPACT_ATOMS: atom_id res chain seq x y z
N MET A 1 0.63 6.76 15.20
CA MET A 1 -0.61 6.24 15.82
C MET A 1 -1.50 5.77 14.69
N ALA A 2 -1.98 4.52 14.74
CA ALA A 2 -2.87 3.99 13.71
C ALA A 2 -4.24 4.70 13.73
N SER A 3 -4.96 4.68 12.61
CA SER A 3 -6.34 5.15 12.54
C SER A 3 -7.32 3.97 12.75
N PRO A 4 -8.63 4.22 12.92
CA PRO A 4 -9.61 3.14 13.07
C PRO A 4 -9.71 2.19 11.87
N HIS A 5 -9.25 2.61 10.69
CA HIS A 5 -9.44 1.89 9.42
C HIS A 5 -8.12 1.53 8.73
N ILE A 6 -6.99 2.01 9.25
CA ILE A 6 -5.66 1.83 8.66
C ILE A 6 -4.68 1.55 9.80
N ASN A 7 -4.23 0.29 9.94
CA ASN A 7 -3.31 -0.16 11.00
C ASN A 7 -1.81 0.05 10.67
N ALA A 8 -1.51 0.94 9.73
CA ALA A 8 -0.15 1.25 9.33
C ALA A 8 0.62 2.07 10.39
N SER A 9 1.93 1.83 10.49
CA SER A 9 2.83 2.63 11.30
C SER A 9 3.05 4.02 10.69
N ALA A 10 3.48 4.99 11.50
CA ALA A 10 3.79 6.33 10.99
C ALA A 10 4.99 6.24 10.03
N GLY A 11 4.85 6.79 8.82
CA GLY A 11 5.88 6.71 7.77
C GLY A 11 5.87 5.40 6.97
N ALA A 12 4.90 4.51 7.18
CA ALA A 12 4.77 3.29 6.38
C ALA A 12 4.38 3.61 4.92
N PHE A 13 3.45 4.53 4.72
CA PHE A 13 3.05 5.01 3.38
C PHE A 13 4.09 5.94 2.77
N ALA A 14 4.25 5.82 1.45
CA ALA A 14 4.99 6.76 0.63
C ALA A 14 4.26 8.10 0.49
N LYS A 15 4.97 9.11 -0.05
CA LYS A 15 4.36 10.41 -0.37
C LYS A 15 3.34 10.33 -1.50
N THR A 16 3.52 9.38 -2.43
CA THR A 16 2.65 9.15 -3.58
C THR A 16 1.89 7.84 -3.39
N VAL A 17 0.56 7.88 -3.51
CA VAL A 17 -0.33 6.73 -3.32
C VAL A 17 -1.27 6.57 -4.50
N LEU A 18 -1.33 5.37 -5.08
CA LEU A 18 -2.36 4.98 -6.04
C LEU A 18 -3.55 4.36 -5.29
N LEU A 19 -4.76 4.79 -5.64
CA LEU A 19 -5.99 4.39 -4.95
C LEU A 19 -6.96 3.67 -5.91
N PRO A 20 -6.70 2.40 -6.27
CA PRO A 20 -7.74 1.57 -6.87
C PRO A 20 -8.93 1.40 -5.89
N GLY A 21 -10.07 0.92 -6.40
CA GLY A 21 -11.25 0.63 -5.56
C GLY A 21 -11.37 -0.82 -5.10
N ASP A 22 -10.54 -1.73 -5.64
CA ASP A 22 -10.58 -3.16 -5.34
C ASP A 22 -9.27 -3.56 -4.63
N PRO A 23 -9.33 -4.12 -3.40
CA PRO A 23 -8.14 -4.56 -2.67
C PRO A 23 -7.33 -5.61 -3.41
N LEU A 24 -7.96 -6.48 -4.21
CA LEU A 24 -7.25 -7.47 -5.02
C LEU A 24 -6.52 -6.81 -6.19
N ARG A 25 -7.03 -5.68 -6.69
CA ARG A 25 -6.30 -4.84 -7.65
C ARG A 25 -5.10 -4.16 -7.00
N ALA A 26 -5.22 -3.70 -5.75
CA ALA A 26 -4.07 -3.18 -5.02
C ALA A 26 -2.98 -4.24 -4.84
N THR A 27 -3.37 -5.47 -4.49
CA THR A 27 -2.45 -6.62 -4.41
C THR A 27 -1.78 -6.89 -5.75
N TYR A 28 -2.55 -7.01 -6.83
CA TYR A 28 -2.02 -7.24 -8.18
C TYR A 28 -1.01 -6.15 -8.59
N LEU A 29 -1.33 -4.88 -8.37
CA LEU A 29 -0.45 -3.77 -8.71
C LEU A 29 0.84 -3.79 -7.89
N ALA A 30 0.74 -4.05 -6.59
CA ALA A 30 1.90 -4.12 -5.71
C ALA A 30 2.84 -5.26 -6.14
N GLU A 31 2.31 -6.48 -6.31
CA GLU A 31 3.11 -7.68 -6.64
C GLU A 31 3.69 -7.65 -8.06
N THR A 32 3.04 -6.94 -8.99
CA THR A 32 3.47 -6.92 -10.41
C THR A 32 4.46 -5.79 -10.70
N PHE A 33 4.31 -4.63 -10.07
CA PHE A 33 5.04 -3.42 -10.48
C PHE A 33 6.01 -2.88 -9.43
N LEU A 34 5.88 -3.26 -8.16
CA LEU A 34 6.73 -2.73 -7.11
C LEU A 34 7.78 -3.75 -6.69
N ASP A 35 8.98 -3.25 -6.41
CA ASP A 35 10.04 -3.97 -5.71
C ASP A 35 9.91 -3.75 -4.18
N ASN A 36 10.54 -4.62 -3.38
CA ASN A 36 10.60 -4.51 -1.90
C ASN A 36 9.23 -4.29 -1.23
N VAL A 37 8.20 -4.97 -1.72
CA VAL A 37 6.81 -4.77 -1.29
C VAL A 37 6.60 -5.18 0.16
N GLU A 38 5.99 -4.28 0.93
CA GLU A 38 5.47 -4.55 2.27
C GLU A 38 3.97 -4.22 2.31
N ARG A 39 3.16 -5.12 2.86
CA ARG A 39 1.76 -4.82 3.18
C ARG A 39 1.70 -4.05 4.51
N VAL A 40 1.32 -2.79 4.44
CA VAL A 40 1.33 -1.85 5.58
C VAL A 40 -0.01 -1.76 6.29
N THR A 41 -1.11 -2.19 5.68
CA THR A 41 -2.44 -2.25 6.32
C THR A 41 -3.32 -3.35 5.73
N ASP A 42 -4.23 -3.89 6.55
CA ASP A 42 -5.20 -4.92 6.16
C ASP A 42 -6.55 -4.86 6.89
N VAL A 43 -6.79 -3.82 7.69
CA VAL A 43 -8.07 -3.63 8.41
C VAL A 43 -9.24 -3.60 7.43
N ARG A 44 -10.29 -4.40 7.69
CA ARG A 44 -11.53 -4.50 6.88
C ARG A 44 -11.29 -4.91 5.42
N ASN A 45 -10.19 -5.62 5.15
CA ASN A 45 -9.72 -5.94 3.80
C ASN A 45 -9.35 -4.71 2.96
N ILE A 46 -9.08 -3.57 3.60
CA ILE A 46 -8.48 -2.41 2.95
C ILE A 46 -6.98 -2.66 2.90
N PHE A 47 -6.51 -3.23 1.80
CA PHE A 47 -5.13 -3.64 1.63
C PHE A 47 -4.30 -2.46 1.15
N GLY A 48 -3.28 -2.11 1.92
CA GLY A 48 -2.31 -1.08 1.55
C GLY A 48 -0.91 -1.67 1.49
N TYR A 49 -0.20 -1.31 0.44
CA TYR A 49 1.16 -1.76 0.15
C TYR A 49 2.07 -0.56 -0.04
N THR A 50 3.34 -0.72 0.28
CA THR A 50 4.40 0.21 -0.07
C THR A 50 5.59 -0.56 -0.61
N GLY A 51 6.18 -0.05 -1.68
CA GLY A 51 7.38 -0.60 -2.30
C GLY A 51 8.06 0.46 -3.15
N ASP A 52 8.95 0.02 -4.03
CA ASP A 52 9.71 0.89 -4.93
C ASP A 52 9.29 0.66 -6.38
N TYR A 53 8.96 1.72 -7.10
CA TYR A 53 8.77 1.72 -8.55
C TYR A 53 9.91 2.50 -9.18
N GLU A 54 10.78 1.84 -9.95
CA GLU A 54 11.95 2.46 -10.59
C GLU A 54 12.82 3.29 -9.59
N GLY A 55 13.00 2.75 -8.37
CA GLY A 55 13.74 3.43 -7.30
C GLY A 55 12.99 4.55 -6.58
N THR A 56 11.73 4.80 -6.94
CA THR A 56 10.85 5.77 -6.26
C THR A 56 9.88 5.04 -5.33
N ARG A 57 9.86 5.42 -4.06
CA ARG A 57 8.92 4.84 -3.09
C ARG A 57 7.48 5.24 -3.43
N VAL A 58 6.62 4.24 -3.64
CA VAL A 58 5.20 4.41 -4.00
C VAL A 58 4.35 3.47 -3.15
N SER A 59 3.13 3.91 -2.82
CA SER A 59 2.13 3.06 -2.16
C SER A 59 0.93 2.79 -3.07
N VAL A 60 0.26 1.67 -2.85
CA VAL A 60 -0.99 1.32 -3.51
C VAL A 60 -1.98 0.85 -2.44
N MET A 61 -3.21 1.33 -2.46
CA MET A 61 -4.20 1.00 -1.42
C MET A 61 -5.62 0.96 -1.97
N ALA A 62 -6.40 -0.03 -1.54
CA ALA A 62 -7.84 -0.13 -1.82
C ALA A 62 -8.57 -0.82 -0.67
#